data_AF-A0A3L9MM66-F1
#
_entry.id   AF-A0A3L9MM66-F1
#
_cell.length_a   1.000
_cell.length_b   1.000
_cell.length_c   1.000
_cell.angle_alpha   90.00
_cell.angle_beta   90.00
_cell.angle_gamma   90.00
#
_symmetry.space_group_name_H-M   'P 1'
#
loop_
_entity.id
_entity.type
_entity.pdbx_description
1 polymer ?
#
loop_
_entity_poly.entity_id
_entity_poly.type
_entity_poly.pdbx_seq_one_letter_code
_entity_poly.pdbx_strand_id
1 'polypeptide(L)'
;MAEFDLKDLETISNKQQVIDFLVEHDIIKEKKFRKQLEYDKLVAELQVELVRLQSYVVDNIKRVLVILEGRDAAGKGGTISRVTQNMNPKKYRVEALPKPTAIESGQWYFQRYFKKLPNEGEIVFFDRSWYNRAVVEPIFGFCTDEQYDKFMKQVNEVEHLLIEDGIEIIKIYLSISKEEQAARLEERRTDPLKQWKLGSLDKQAQEKWDDYTKYISLLFEKTGTKENPWIEIKTDSKKEARLAMMRYLLCNIKGFDPKGTTADDEVIIKYE
;
A
#
# COMPACT_ATOMS: atom_id res chain seq x y z
N MET A 1 -33.06 0.48 -26.98
CA MET A 1 -32.07 -0.56 -26.64
C MET A 1 -31.81 -1.31 -27.92
N ALA A 2 -30.55 -1.49 -28.33
CA ALA A 2 -30.27 -2.32 -29.49
C ALA A 2 -30.82 -3.73 -29.20
N GLU A 3 -31.78 -4.20 -29.99
CA GLU A 3 -32.18 -5.61 -30.01
C GLU A 3 -31.07 -6.35 -30.75
N PHE A 4 -30.23 -7.08 -30.02
CA PHE A 4 -29.28 -8.03 -30.59
C PHE A 4 -29.75 -9.45 -30.27
N ASP A 5 -29.66 -10.35 -31.24
CA ASP A 5 -30.02 -11.76 -31.04
C ASP A 5 -28.82 -12.47 -30.41
N LEU A 6 -29.01 -13.12 -29.26
CA LEU A 6 -27.97 -13.91 -28.61
C LEU A 6 -27.49 -15.08 -29.49
N LYS A 7 -28.28 -15.49 -30.50
CA LYS A 7 -27.85 -16.48 -31.50
C LYS A 7 -26.68 -16.00 -32.35
N ASP A 8 -26.47 -14.69 -32.50
CA ASP A 8 -25.34 -14.16 -33.26
C ASP A 8 -24.00 -14.54 -32.60
N LEU A 9 -23.99 -14.75 -31.27
CA LEU A 9 -22.83 -15.25 -30.53
C LEU A 9 -22.45 -16.69 -30.90
N GLU A 10 -23.39 -17.51 -31.40
CA GLU A 10 -23.12 -18.90 -31.80
C GLU A 10 -22.22 -18.98 -33.05
N THR A 11 -22.17 -17.90 -33.84
CA THR A 11 -21.33 -17.81 -35.05
C THR A 11 -19.89 -17.38 -34.74
N ILE A 12 -19.61 -16.97 -33.51
CA ILE A 12 -18.31 -16.46 -33.09
C ILE A 12 -17.33 -17.62 -32.89
N SER A 13 -16.25 -17.59 -33.67
CA SER A 13 -15.25 -18.66 -33.70
C SER A 13 -13.94 -18.31 -32.97
N ASN A 14 -13.73 -17.04 -32.62
CA ASN A 14 -12.50 -16.59 -31.97
C ASN A 14 -12.69 -15.37 -31.06
N LYS A 15 -11.67 -15.10 -30.24
CA LYS A 15 -11.70 -14.02 -29.23
C LYS A 15 -11.86 -12.61 -29.83
N GLN A 16 -11.33 -12.36 -31.03
CA GLN A 16 -11.42 -11.04 -31.65
C GLN A 16 -12.85 -10.77 -32.12
N GLN A 17 -13.51 -11.76 -32.72
CA GLN A 17 -14.93 -11.67 -33.09
C GLN A 17 -15.86 -11.42 -31.89
N VAL A 18 -15.53 -11.94 -30.69
CA VAL A 18 -16.26 -11.59 -29.45
C VAL A 18 -16.11 -10.10 -29.14
N ILE A 19 -14.88 -9.58 -29.20
CA ILE A 19 -14.63 -8.16 -28.92
C ILE A 19 -15.34 -7.27 -29.94
N ASP A 20 -15.20 -7.60 -31.23
CA ASP A 20 -15.81 -6.84 -32.33
C ASP A 20 -17.33 -6.79 -32.16
N PHE A 21 -17.97 -7.94 -31.91
CA PHE A 21 -19.41 -8.01 -31.64
C PHE A 21 -19.83 -7.11 -30.47
N LEU A 22 -19.10 -7.16 -29.35
CA LEU A 22 -19.42 -6.35 -28.17
C LEU A 22 -19.21 -4.85 -28.41
N VAL A 23 -18.28 -4.47 -29.29
CA VAL A 23 -18.00 -3.08 -29.65
C VAL A 23 -19.04 -2.56 -30.64
N GLU A 24 -19.38 -3.34 -31.67
CA GLU A 24 -20.39 -2.99 -32.67
C GLU A 24 -21.77 -2.75 -32.05
N HIS A 25 -22.10 -3.50 -31.00
CA HIS A 25 -23.37 -3.36 -30.28
C HIS A 25 -23.33 -2.36 -29.11
N ASP A 26 -22.26 -1.56 -29.00
CA ASP A 26 -22.04 -0.57 -27.92
C ASP A 26 -22.16 -1.16 -26.49
N ILE A 27 -21.88 -2.46 -26.35
CA ILE A 27 -21.90 -3.16 -25.06
C ILE A 27 -20.62 -2.81 -24.28
N ILE A 28 -19.48 -2.70 -24.96
CA ILE A 28 -18.20 -2.33 -24.36
C ILE A 28 -17.53 -1.16 -25.08
N LYS A 29 -16.78 -0.38 -24.30
CA LYS A 29 -15.80 0.58 -24.84
C LYS A 29 -14.46 -0.13 -25.00
N GLU A 30 -14.10 -0.50 -26.24
CA GLU A 30 -12.93 -1.33 -26.56
C GLU A 30 -11.66 -0.90 -25.83
N LYS A 31 -11.29 0.38 -25.92
CA LYS A 31 -10.08 0.93 -25.28
C LYS A 31 -10.07 0.73 -23.77
N LYS A 32 -11.22 0.91 -23.10
CA LYS A 32 -11.33 0.71 -21.64
C LYS A 32 -11.22 -0.77 -21.28
N PHE A 33 -11.85 -1.63 -22.08
CA PHE A 33 -11.82 -3.07 -21.90
C PHE A 33 -10.42 -3.65 -22.09
N ARG A 34 -9.73 -3.32 -23.18
CA ARG A 34 -8.35 -3.77 -23.44
C ARG A 34 -7.38 -3.35 -22.33
N LYS A 35 -7.46 -2.09 -21.87
CA LYS A 35 -6.66 -1.62 -20.71
C LYS A 35 -6.95 -2.39 -19.42
N GLN A 36 -8.20 -2.82 -19.20
CA GLN A 36 -8.54 -3.64 -18.04
C GLN A 36 -7.92 -5.04 -18.16
N LEU A 37 -8.02 -5.67 -19.33
CA LEU A 37 -7.41 -6.97 -19.60
C LEU A 37 -5.89 -6.95 -19.43
N GLU A 38 -5.22 -5.92 -19.95
CA GLU A 38 -3.76 -5.75 -19.78
C GLU A 38 -3.37 -5.63 -18.31
N TYR A 39 -4.09 -4.80 -17.56
CA TYR A 39 -3.87 -4.65 -16.12
C TYR A 39 -4.06 -5.99 -15.37
N ASP A 40 -5.15 -6.72 -15.65
CA ASP A 40 -5.44 -7.99 -14.97
C ASP A 40 -4.39 -9.06 -15.31
N LYS A 41 -3.89 -9.07 -16.55
CA LYS A 41 -2.78 -9.93 -16.97
C LYS A 41 -1.51 -9.62 -16.17
N LEU A 42 -1.10 -8.35 -16.09
CA LEU A 42 0.09 -7.92 -15.35
C LEU A 42 -0.02 -8.24 -13.85
N VAL A 43 -1.21 -8.02 -13.26
CA VAL A 43 -1.47 -8.38 -11.86
C VAL A 43 -1.30 -9.88 -11.64
N ALA A 44 -1.83 -10.72 -12.53
CA ALA A 44 -1.70 -12.17 -12.41
C ALA A 44 -0.23 -12.62 -12.48
N GLU A 45 0.55 -12.07 -13.42
CA GLU A 45 1.98 -12.35 -13.55
C GLU A 45 2.76 -11.96 -12.29
N LEU A 46 2.51 -10.75 -11.76
CA LEU A 46 3.16 -10.29 -10.52
C LEU A 46 2.73 -11.09 -9.29
N GLN A 47 1.47 -11.52 -9.22
CA GLN A 47 0.99 -12.34 -8.11
C GLN A 47 1.59 -13.75 -8.09
N VAL A 48 1.90 -14.32 -9.26
CA VAL A 48 2.69 -15.58 -9.34
C VAL A 48 4.07 -15.37 -8.74
N GLU A 49 4.73 -14.27 -9.07
CA GLU A 49 6.05 -13.94 -8.51
C GLU A 49 5.97 -13.65 -7.01
N LEU A 50 4.90 -13.03 -6.51
CA LEU A 50 4.72 -12.80 -5.06
C LEU A 50 4.58 -14.11 -4.27
N VAL A 51 3.96 -15.13 -4.85
CA VAL A 51 3.92 -16.48 -4.25
C VAL A 51 5.32 -17.10 -4.21
N ARG A 52 6.12 -16.91 -5.26
CA ARG A 52 7.52 -17.34 -5.26
C ARG A 52 8.36 -16.58 -4.24
N LEU A 53 8.16 -15.26 -4.12
CA LEU A 53 8.81 -14.43 -3.10
C LEU A 53 8.45 -14.92 -1.69
N GLN A 54 7.17 -15.22 -1.43
CA GLN A 54 6.76 -15.75 -0.14
C GLN A 54 7.43 -17.08 0.17
N SER A 55 7.48 -17.99 -0.81
CA SER A 55 8.16 -19.28 -0.66
C SER A 55 9.65 -19.07 -0.36
N TYR A 56 10.30 -18.16 -1.08
CA TYR A 56 11.68 -17.77 -0.83
C TYR A 56 11.89 -17.23 0.59
N VAL A 57 11.00 -16.36 1.09
CA VAL A 57 11.06 -15.84 2.47
C VAL A 57 10.98 -16.99 3.49
N VAL A 58 10.10 -17.96 3.28
CA VAL A 58 9.94 -19.13 4.15
C VAL A 58 11.18 -20.02 4.10
N ASP A 59 11.62 -20.40 2.91
CA ASP A 59 12.72 -21.36 2.71
C ASP A 59 14.06 -20.81 3.21
N ASN A 60 14.22 -19.49 3.20
CA ASN A 60 15.42 -18.80 3.68
C ASN A 60 15.26 -18.19 5.07
N ILE A 61 14.16 -18.50 5.78
CA ILE A 61 13.92 -18.09 7.18
C ILE A 61 14.01 -16.55 7.34
N LYS A 62 13.62 -15.80 6.30
CA LYS A 62 13.67 -14.34 6.30
C LYS A 62 12.54 -13.76 7.14
N ARG A 63 12.78 -12.56 7.69
CA ARG A 63 11.81 -11.80 8.47
C ARG A 63 11.59 -10.47 7.78
N VAL A 64 10.40 -10.27 7.22
CA VAL A 64 10.12 -9.11 6.36
C VAL A 64 9.03 -8.25 6.98
N LEU A 65 9.31 -6.96 7.16
CA LEU A 65 8.37 -5.96 7.63
C LEU A 65 8.11 -4.92 6.54
N VAL A 66 6.88 -4.85 6.05
CA VAL A 66 6.44 -3.85 5.07
C VAL A 66 5.57 -2.81 5.78
N ILE A 67 6.07 -1.58 5.89
CA ILE A 67 5.35 -0.45 6.48
C ILE A 67 4.66 0.33 5.37
N LEU A 68 3.34 0.48 5.46
CA LEU A 68 2.56 1.33 4.57
C LEU A 68 2.02 2.53 5.34
N GLU A 69 2.56 3.69 5.02
CA GLU A 69 2.03 5.00 5.41
C GLU A 69 1.36 5.69 4.22
N GLY A 70 0.68 6.79 4.49
CA GLY A 70 -0.03 7.56 3.48
C GLY A 70 -1.26 8.24 4.05
N ARG A 71 -1.72 9.30 3.38
CA ARG A 71 -2.94 10.02 3.78
C ARG A 71 -4.16 9.09 3.76
N ASP A 72 -5.21 9.49 4.46
CA ASP A 72 -6.51 8.83 4.30
C ASP A 72 -6.96 8.92 2.84
N ALA A 73 -7.62 7.85 2.39
CA ALA A 73 -7.97 7.61 0.98
C ALA A 73 -6.83 7.36 -0.02
N ALA A 74 -5.56 7.38 0.39
CA ALA A 74 -4.42 7.03 -0.49
C ALA A 74 -4.46 5.57 -1.00
N GLY A 75 -5.08 4.66 -0.26
CA GLY A 75 -5.38 3.30 -0.75
C GLY A 75 -4.64 2.15 -0.07
N LYS A 76 -3.98 2.39 1.08
CA LYS A 76 -3.21 1.40 1.88
C LYS A 76 -3.84 0.01 1.93
N GLY A 77 -4.98 -0.16 2.60
CA GLY A 77 -5.65 -1.46 2.71
C GLY A 77 -6.04 -2.10 1.36
N GLY A 78 -6.37 -1.30 0.33
CA GLY A 78 -6.66 -1.81 -1.00
C GLY A 78 -5.42 -2.31 -1.75
N THR A 79 -4.27 -1.69 -1.50
CA THR A 79 -2.97 -2.11 -2.02
C THR A 79 -2.51 -3.38 -1.31
N ILE A 80 -2.54 -3.42 0.03
CA ILE A 80 -2.19 -4.62 0.82
C ILE A 80 -3.04 -5.81 0.37
N SER A 81 -4.37 -5.64 0.33
CA SER A 81 -5.28 -6.70 -0.10
C SER A 81 -5.00 -7.22 -1.50
N ARG A 82 -4.49 -6.37 -2.42
CA ARG A 82 -4.15 -6.78 -3.78
C ARG A 82 -2.82 -7.54 -3.84
N VAL A 83 -1.83 -7.10 -3.06
CA VAL A 83 -0.53 -7.79 -2.91
C VAL A 83 -0.74 -9.18 -2.29
N THR A 84 -1.51 -9.26 -1.21
CA THR A 84 -1.65 -10.50 -0.44
C THR A 84 -2.71 -11.45 -0.97
N GLN A 85 -3.45 -11.08 -2.02
CA GLN A 85 -4.64 -11.77 -2.52
C GLN A 85 -4.44 -13.29 -2.72
N ASN A 86 -3.30 -13.70 -3.27
CA ASN A 86 -2.97 -15.10 -3.57
C ASN A 86 -1.82 -15.66 -2.71
N MET A 87 -1.34 -14.91 -1.72
CA MET A 87 -0.29 -15.38 -0.80
C MET A 87 -0.89 -16.36 0.21
N ASN A 88 -0.08 -17.29 0.72
CA ASN A 88 -0.47 -18.21 1.79
C ASN A 88 -0.73 -17.41 3.09
N PRO A 89 -1.98 -17.38 3.60
CA PRO A 89 -2.34 -16.58 4.77
C PRO A 89 -1.71 -17.07 6.09
N LYS A 90 -1.09 -18.25 6.11
CA LYS A 90 -0.35 -18.75 7.28
C LYS A 90 1.06 -18.17 7.38
N LYS A 91 1.54 -17.49 6.33
CA LYS A 91 2.92 -17.00 6.18
C LYS A 91 3.00 -15.49 5.99
N TYR A 92 1.88 -14.78 6.18
CA TYR A 92 1.87 -13.34 6.31
C TYR A 92 0.86 -12.88 7.36
N ARG A 93 1.06 -11.67 7.89
CA ARG A 93 0.07 -10.96 8.71
C ARG A 93 -0.13 -9.55 8.20
N VAL A 94 -1.33 -9.02 8.43
CA VAL A 94 -1.63 -7.59 8.26
C VAL A 94 -1.99 -7.04 9.63
N GLU A 95 -1.21 -6.08 10.10
CA GLU A 95 -1.37 -5.46 11.41
C GLU A 95 -1.86 -4.02 11.22
N ALA A 96 -3.09 -3.77 11.66
CA ALA A 96 -3.73 -2.46 11.67
C ALA A 96 -4.14 -2.14 13.11
N LEU A 97 -3.19 -1.61 13.89
CA LEU A 97 -3.41 -1.38 15.32
C LEU A 97 -4.44 -0.25 15.54
N PRO A 98 -5.42 -0.42 16.44
CA PRO A 98 -6.34 0.66 16.80
C PRO A 98 -5.62 1.72 17.65
N LYS A 99 -6.35 2.79 17.99
CA LYS A 99 -5.90 3.78 18.97
C LYS A 99 -5.36 3.08 20.23
N PRO A 100 -4.20 3.50 20.78
CA PRO A 100 -3.64 2.88 21.97
C PRO A 100 -4.63 2.95 23.15
N THR A 101 -4.68 1.88 23.92
CA THR A 101 -5.37 1.83 25.22
C THR A 101 -4.70 2.77 26.23
N ALA A 102 -5.35 3.01 27.37
CA ALA A 102 -4.74 3.80 28.46
C ALA A 102 -3.43 3.18 28.95
N ILE A 103 -3.36 1.85 29.00
CA ILE A 103 -2.15 1.12 29.39
C ILE A 103 -1.05 1.28 28.33
N GLU A 104 -1.36 1.06 27.05
CA GLU A 104 -0.37 1.25 25.97
C GLU A 104 0.11 2.70 25.86
N SER A 105 -0.75 3.67 26.18
CA SER A 105 -0.37 5.10 26.20
C SER A 105 0.63 5.43 27.31
N GLY A 106 0.67 4.64 28.39
CA GLY A 106 1.65 4.76 29.47
C GLY A 106 2.93 3.94 29.25
N GLN A 107 3.01 3.15 28.18
CA GLN A 107 4.17 2.34 27.83
C GLN A 107 5.17 3.12 26.96
N TRP A 108 6.34 2.54 26.76
CA TRP A 108 7.22 3.02 25.70
C TRP A 108 6.53 2.85 24.34
N TYR A 109 6.58 3.89 23.51
CA TYR A 109 5.74 4.00 22.31
C TYR A 109 5.87 2.82 21.34
N PHE A 110 7.09 2.31 21.14
CA PHE A 110 7.37 1.20 20.23
C PHE A 110 6.92 -0.16 20.76
N GLN A 111 6.69 -0.29 22.07
CA GLN A 111 6.45 -1.58 22.74
C GLN A 111 5.26 -2.36 22.13
N ARG A 112 4.19 -1.67 21.77
CA ARG A 112 3.01 -2.32 21.17
C ARG A 112 3.28 -2.83 19.75
N TYR A 113 4.12 -2.12 18.99
CA TYR A 113 4.50 -2.50 17.63
C TYR A 113 5.51 -3.66 17.63
N PHE A 114 6.41 -3.70 18.61
CA PHE A 114 7.41 -4.76 18.75
C PHE A 114 6.77 -6.15 18.93
N LYS A 115 5.62 -6.21 19.61
CA LYS A 115 4.83 -7.44 19.73
C LYS A 115 4.29 -7.98 18.40
N LYS A 116 4.36 -7.18 17.34
CA LYS A 116 3.77 -7.45 16.02
C LYS A 116 4.80 -7.70 14.93
N LEU A 117 6.09 -7.60 15.24
CA LEU A 117 7.19 -7.85 14.31
C LEU A 117 7.11 -9.25 13.66
N PRO A 118 7.71 -9.44 12.48
CA PRO A 118 7.74 -10.72 11.79
C PRO A 118 8.54 -11.78 12.56
N ASN A 119 8.00 -13.00 12.61
CA ASN A 119 8.75 -14.20 12.95
C ASN A 119 9.53 -14.71 11.74
N GLU A 120 10.39 -15.70 11.96
CA GLU A 120 11.10 -16.41 10.90
C GLU A 120 10.17 -16.97 9.81
N GLY A 121 10.50 -16.67 8.55
CA GLY A 121 9.71 -17.07 7.38
C GLY A 121 8.36 -16.34 7.27
N GLU A 122 8.23 -15.15 7.87
CA GLU A 122 7.00 -14.37 7.90
C GLU A 122 7.17 -13.00 7.23
N ILE A 123 6.15 -12.59 6.48
CA ILE A 123 5.99 -11.22 5.97
C ILE A 123 4.89 -10.53 6.75
N VAL A 124 5.19 -9.40 7.39
CA VAL A 124 4.20 -8.61 8.12
C VAL A 124 3.98 -7.27 7.43
N PHE A 125 2.73 -6.96 7.10
CA PHE A 125 2.31 -5.68 6.57
C PHE A 125 1.73 -4.82 7.67
N PHE A 126 2.30 -3.65 7.91
CA PHE A 126 1.75 -2.64 8.81
C PHE A 126 0.88 -1.67 7.99
N ASP A 127 -0.44 -1.68 8.21
CA ASP A 127 -1.36 -0.63 7.70
C ASP A 127 -1.40 0.50 8.72
N ARG A 128 -0.55 1.51 8.49
CA ARG A 128 0.00 2.42 9.51
C ARG A 128 0.92 1.71 10.50
N SER A 129 1.80 2.49 11.13
CA SER A 129 2.89 2.00 11.95
C SER A 129 3.20 2.97 13.11
N TRP A 130 4.38 2.83 13.70
CA TRP A 130 4.92 3.81 14.65
C TRP A 130 5.05 5.22 14.04
N TYR A 131 5.05 5.36 12.72
CA TYR A 131 5.04 6.66 12.06
C TYR A 131 3.74 7.45 12.20
N ASN A 132 2.70 6.89 12.84
CA ASN A 132 1.58 7.69 13.34
C ASN A 132 2.07 8.88 14.19
N ARG A 133 3.12 8.71 15.00
CA ARG A 133 3.71 9.80 15.78
C ARG A 133 4.49 10.82 14.97
N ALA A 134 4.98 10.46 13.79
CA ALA A 134 5.66 11.40 12.91
C ALA A 134 4.70 12.34 12.17
N VAL A 135 3.45 11.93 11.99
CA VAL A 135 2.51 12.65 11.11
C VAL A 135 1.18 12.93 11.80
N VAL A 136 0.38 11.91 12.09
CA VAL A 136 -1.01 12.09 12.55
C VAL A 136 -1.06 12.66 13.97
N GLU A 137 -0.30 12.09 14.91
CA GLU A 137 -0.38 12.50 16.32
C GLU A 137 -0.09 13.99 16.56
N PRO A 138 0.98 14.62 16.00
CA PRO A 138 1.25 16.03 16.25
C PRO A 138 0.22 16.97 15.59
N ILE A 139 -0.37 16.59 14.45
CA ILE A 139 -1.37 17.40 13.73
C ILE A 139 -2.69 17.54 14.50
N PHE A 140 -3.06 16.49 15.24
CA PHE A 140 -4.31 16.42 16.00
C PHE A 140 -4.11 16.54 17.51
N GLY A 141 -2.89 16.80 17.98
CA GLY A 141 -2.58 16.94 19.40
C GLY A 141 -2.73 15.64 20.20
N PHE A 142 -2.49 14.48 19.57
CA PHE A 142 -2.49 13.18 20.24
C PHE A 142 -1.15 12.82 20.88
N CYS A 143 -0.11 13.62 20.62
CA CYS A 143 1.14 13.60 21.35
C CYS A 143 1.57 15.04 21.72
N THR A 144 2.41 15.15 22.73
CA THR A 144 3.11 16.40 23.07
C THR A 144 4.31 16.61 22.14
N ASP A 145 4.80 17.85 22.05
CA ASP A 145 6.02 18.17 21.28
C ASP A 145 7.23 17.36 21.78
N GLU A 146 7.35 17.17 23.10
CA GLU A 146 8.41 16.34 23.70
C GLU A 146 8.31 14.87 23.24
N GLN A 147 7.10 14.32 23.18
CA GLN A 147 6.89 12.95 22.70
C GLN A 147 7.20 12.81 21.21
N TYR A 148 6.85 13.81 20.40
CA TYR A 148 7.19 13.87 18.98
C TYR A 148 8.72 13.90 18.79
N ASP A 149 9.41 14.85 19.45
CA ASP A 149 10.85 15.00 19.35
C ASP A 149 11.60 13.75 19.83
N LYS A 150 11.13 13.15 20.93
CA LYS A 150 11.68 11.89 21.44
C LYS A 150 11.51 10.76 20.42
N PHE A 151 10.36 10.66 19.77
CA PHE A 151 10.13 9.67 18.72
C PHE A 151 11.06 9.89 17.52
N MET A 152 11.16 11.12 17.02
CA MET A 152 12.01 11.44 15.86
C MET A 152 13.49 11.18 16.13
N LYS A 153 13.95 11.31 17.38
CA LYS A 153 15.30 10.92 17.81
C LYS A 153 15.52 9.42 17.94
N GLN A 154 14.47 8.64 18.22
CA GLN A 154 14.57 7.21 18.50
C GLN A 154 14.32 6.33 17.28
N VAL A 155 13.48 6.75 16.34
CA VAL A 155 12.96 5.86 15.29
C VAL A 155 14.04 5.28 14.38
N ASN A 156 15.05 6.06 13.98
CA ASN A 156 16.12 5.55 13.12
C ASN A 156 16.99 4.53 13.86
N GLU A 157 17.30 4.76 15.14
CA GLU A 157 18.05 3.80 15.97
C GLU A 157 17.26 2.51 16.19
N VAL A 158 15.95 2.63 16.43
CA VAL A 158 15.05 1.48 16.53
C VAL A 158 15.07 0.66 15.25
N GLU A 159 14.94 1.31 14.09
CA GLU A 159 14.97 0.61 12.80
C GLU A 159 16.34 -0.02 12.53
N HIS A 160 17.42 0.68 12.85
CA HIS A 160 18.79 0.16 12.72
C HIS A 160 18.97 -1.13 13.52
N LEU A 161 18.55 -1.17 14.78
CA LEU A 161 18.63 -2.37 15.63
C LEU A 161 17.81 -3.55 15.06
N LEU A 162 16.64 -3.27 14.47
CA LEU A 162 15.82 -4.31 13.84
C LEU A 162 16.46 -4.85 12.56
N ILE A 163 17.08 -3.97 11.76
CA ILE A 163 17.79 -4.33 10.53
C ILE A 163 19.05 -5.12 10.85
N GLU A 164 19.83 -4.69 11.86
CA GLU A 164 21.02 -5.39 12.35
C GLU A 164 20.68 -6.81 12.83
N ASP A 165 19.56 -6.97 13.55
CA ASP A 165 19.05 -8.28 13.97
C ASP A 165 18.65 -9.16 12.76
N GLY A 166 18.35 -8.56 11.61
CA GLY A 166 18.05 -9.26 10.35
C GLY A 166 16.61 -9.15 9.88
N ILE A 167 15.85 -8.17 10.36
CA ILE A 167 14.54 -7.83 9.80
C ILE A 167 14.74 -6.95 8.56
N GLU A 168 14.25 -7.40 7.42
CA GLU A 168 14.18 -6.58 6.20
C GLU A 168 12.98 -5.64 6.29
N ILE A 169 13.25 -4.34 6.48
CA ILE A 169 12.23 -3.30 6.56
C ILE A 169 12.06 -2.63 5.19
N ILE A 170 10.82 -2.54 4.71
CA ILE A 170 10.46 -1.77 3.52
C ILE A 170 9.46 -0.69 3.92
N LYS A 171 9.82 0.58 3.77
CA LYS A 171 8.97 1.74 4.10
C LYS A 171 8.35 2.36 2.86
N ILE A 172 7.03 2.26 2.74
CA ILE A 172 6.26 2.77 1.61
C ILE A 172 5.32 3.89 2.06
N TYR A 173 5.37 5.01 1.37
CA TYR A 173 4.41 6.10 1.54
C TYR A 173 3.51 6.21 0.31
N LEU A 174 2.22 5.99 0.49
CA LEU A 174 1.22 6.15 -0.57
C LEU A 174 0.80 7.63 -0.68
N SER A 175 1.23 8.28 -1.77
CA SER A 175 0.97 9.68 -2.06
C SER A 175 -0.24 9.84 -2.95
N ILE A 176 -1.09 10.80 -2.64
CA ILE A 176 -2.34 11.08 -3.36
C ILE A 176 -2.42 12.59 -3.56
N SER A 177 -2.94 13.07 -4.68
CA SER A 177 -3.24 14.49 -4.86
C SER A 177 -4.39 14.96 -3.96
N LYS A 178 -4.46 16.27 -3.70
CA LYS A 178 -5.51 16.84 -2.85
C LYS A 178 -6.87 16.63 -3.48
N GLU A 179 -6.93 16.80 -4.79
CA GLU A 179 -8.10 16.66 -5.64
C GLU A 179 -8.61 15.22 -5.65
N GLU A 180 -7.71 14.25 -5.87
CA GLU A 180 -8.09 12.84 -5.85
C GLU A 180 -8.50 12.38 -4.44
N GLN A 181 -7.86 12.91 -3.38
CA GLN A 181 -8.31 12.64 -2.02
C GLN A 181 -9.74 13.12 -1.80
N ALA A 182 -10.06 14.35 -2.21
CA ALA A 182 -11.41 14.90 -2.09
C ALA A 182 -12.43 14.05 -2.86
N ALA A 183 -12.11 13.66 -4.10
CA ALA A 183 -12.97 12.80 -4.93
C ALA A 183 -13.24 11.44 -4.25
N ARG A 184 -12.22 10.80 -3.67
CA ARG A 184 -12.37 9.50 -2.98
C ARG A 184 -13.15 9.60 -1.68
N LEU A 185 -13.02 10.71 -0.95
CA LEU A 185 -13.81 10.95 0.26
C LEU A 185 -15.29 11.12 -0.07
N GLU A 186 -15.60 11.84 -1.16
CA GLU A 186 -16.99 11.96 -1.64
C GLU A 186 -17.55 10.63 -2.17
N GLU A 187 -16.75 9.85 -2.89
CA GLU A 187 -17.11 8.48 -3.30
C GLU A 187 -17.47 7.61 -2.08
N ARG A 188 -16.69 7.68 -0.99
CA ARG A 188 -16.96 6.92 0.24
C ARG A 188 -18.23 7.37 0.94
N ARG A 189 -18.59 8.65 0.84
CA ARG A 189 -19.82 9.21 1.43
C ARG A 189 -21.06 8.68 0.70
N THR A 190 -20.97 8.55 -0.62
CA THR A 190 -22.09 8.20 -1.49
C THR A 190 -22.25 6.70 -1.72
N ASP A 191 -21.19 5.91 -1.62
CA ASP A 191 -21.21 4.45 -1.80
C ASP A 191 -21.47 3.70 -0.46
N PRO A 192 -22.63 3.03 -0.30
CA PRO A 192 -22.97 2.28 0.92
C PRO A 192 -21.94 1.22 1.33
N LEU A 193 -21.21 0.64 0.38
CA LEU A 193 -20.18 -0.37 0.65
C LEU A 193 -18.86 0.22 1.15
N LYS A 194 -18.71 1.55 1.09
CA LYS A 194 -17.49 2.27 1.46
C LYS A 194 -17.68 3.25 2.62
N GLN A 195 -18.91 3.54 3.02
CA GLN A 195 -19.21 4.48 4.11
C GLN A 195 -18.51 4.13 5.42
N TRP A 196 -18.35 2.84 5.75
CA TRP A 196 -17.63 2.39 6.95
C TRP A 196 -16.14 2.81 6.97
N LYS A 197 -15.57 3.17 5.82
CA LYS A 197 -14.18 3.65 5.70
C LYS A 197 -14.02 5.12 6.08
N LEU A 198 -15.12 5.82 6.38
CA LEU A 198 -15.08 7.21 6.81
C LEU A 198 -14.81 7.28 8.31
N GLY A 199 -13.68 7.87 8.68
CA GLY A 199 -13.30 8.18 10.05
C GLY A 199 -13.79 9.57 10.48
N SER A 200 -13.76 9.82 11.80
CA SER A 200 -14.07 11.15 12.35
C SER A 200 -13.10 12.24 11.88
N LEU A 201 -11.87 11.86 11.54
CA LEU A 201 -10.79 12.77 11.10
C LEU A 201 -10.87 13.09 9.60
N ASP A 202 -11.60 12.30 8.80
CA ASP A 202 -11.65 12.48 7.34
C ASP A 202 -12.25 13.82 6.93
N LYS A 203 -13.14 14.39 7.75
CA LYS A 203 -13.71 15.73 7.52
C LYS A 203 -12.65 16.83 7.60
N GLN A 204 -11.63 16.66 8.44
CA GLN A 204 -10.55 17.62 8.63
C GLN A 204 -9.34 17.33 7.72
N ALA A 205 -9.33 16.20 7.01
CA ALA A 205 -8.18 15.78 6.21
C ALA A 205 -7.84 16.78 5.09
N GLN A 206 -8.86 17.41 4.50
CA GLN A 206 -8.71 18.44 3.46
C GLN A 206 -8.29 19.79 4.03
N GLU A 207 -8.82 20.17 5.19
CA GLU A 207 -8.49 21.43 5.88
C GLU A 207 -7.04 21.43 6.37
N LYS A 208 -6.60 20.30 6.95
CA LYS A 208 -5.23 20.12 7.49
C LYS A 208 -4.23 19.66 6.43
N TRP A 209 -4.54 19.83 5.14
CA TRP A 209 -3.71 19.33 4.04
C TRP A 209 -2.25 19.77 4.16
N ASP A 210 -2.04 21.06 4.44
CA ASP A 210 -0.71 21.68 4.53
C ASP A 210 0.05 21.26 5.79
N ASP A 211 -0.64 21.12 6.92
CA ASP A 211 -0.07 20.54 8.16
C ASP A 211 0.49 19.14 7.88
N TYR A 212 -0.33 18.29 7.25
CA TYR A 212 0.11 16.96 6.81
C TYR A 212 1.31 17.05 5.88
N THR A 213 1.27 17.92 4.87
CA THR A 213 2.38 18.07 3.91
C THR A 213 3.68 18.40 4.63
N LYS A 214 3.65 19.33 5.60
CA LYS A 214 4.81 19.69 6.42
C LYS A 214 5.37 18.49 7.17
N TYR A 215 4.54 17.74 7.89
CA TYR A 215 5.01 16.59 8.68
C TYR A 215 5.46 15.41 7.81
N ILE A 216 4.87 15.21 6.65
CA ILE A 216 5.33 14.19 5.68
C ILE A 216 6.71 14.55 5.12
N SER A 217 6.94 15.83 4.78
CA SER A 217 8.27 16.28 4.36
C SER A 217 9.33 16.06 5.45
N LEU A 218 8.99 16.37 6.70
CA LEU A 218 9.87 16.11 7.86
C LEU A 218 10.10 14.61 8.08
N LEU A 219 9.07 13.78 7.90
CA LEU A 219 9.18 12.33 7.96
C LEU A 219 10.23 11.83 6.96
N PHE A 220 10.12 12.22 5.69
CA PHE A 220 11.07 11.83 4.67
C PHE A 220 12.47 12.35 4.95
N GLU A 221 12.62 13.63 5.28
CA GLU A 221 13.91 14.27 5.53
C GLU A 221 14.65 13.64 6.73
N LYS A 222 13.94 13.32 7.81
CA LYS A 222 14.57 12.89 9.07
C LYS A 222 14.70 11.38 9.19
N THR A 223 13.89 10.61 8.46
CA THR A 223 13.79 9.15 8.64
C THR A 223 13.94 8.35 7.35
N GLY A 224 14.06 9.02 6.20
CA GLY A 224 14.62 8.40 5.00
C GLY A 224 16.14 8.35 5.19
N THR A 225 16.70 7.15 5.18
CA THR A 225 18.16 6.97 5.28
C THR A 225 18.65 6.10 4.14
N LYS A 226 19.95 6.14 3.86
CA LYS A 226 20.56 5.25 2.87
C LYS A 226 20.37 3.76 3.18
N GLU A 227 20.37 3.40 4.46
CA GLU A 227 20.16 2.01 4.91
C GLU A 227 18.69 1.59 4.81
N ASN A 228 17.76 2.49 5.17
CA ASN A 228 16.32 2.25 5.14
C ASN A 228 15.59 3.47 4.56
N PRO A 229 15.50 3.59 3.22
CA PRO A 229 14.91 4.73 2.55
C PRO A 229 13.39 4.71 2.62
N TRP A 230 12.77 5.87 2.41
CA TRP A 230 11.34 5.96 2.14
C TRP A 230 11.07 5.87 0.65
N ILE A 231 10.03 5.11 0.29
CA ILE A 231 9.59 4.92 -1.08
C ILE A 231 8.20 5.51 -1.23
N GLU A 232 8.10 6.65 -1.86
CA GLU A 232 6.83 7.27 -2.18
C GLU A 232 6.27 6.65 -3.47
N ILE A 233 5.01 6.24 -3.44
CA ILE A 233 4.27 5.73 -4.61
C ILE A 233 3.08 6.64 -4.86
N LYS A 234 3.00 7.26 -6.04
CA LYS A 234 1.84 8.05 -6.46
C LYS A 234 0.63 7.14 -6.69
N THR A 235 -0.51 7.51 -6.11
CA THR A 235 -1.69 6.65 -6.03
C THR A 235 -2.92 7.16 -6.74
N ASP A 236 -2.83 8.26 -7.47
CA ASP A 236 -3.95 8.83 -8.22
C ASP A 236 -4.55 7.77 -9.17
N SER A 237 -3.69 7.05 -9.89
CA SER A 237 -4.05 5.78 -10.51
C SER A 237 -3.87 4.63 -9.51
N LYS A 238 -4.98 4.17 -8.90
CA LYS A 238 -4.97 3.01 -7.99
C LYS A 238 -4.36 1.76 -8.64
N LYS A 239 -4.49 1.61 -9.97
CA LYS A 239 -4.00 0.47 -10.73
C LYS A 239 -2.48 0.51 -10.87
N GLU A 240 -1.93 1.63 -11.35
CA GLU A 240 -0.47 1.81 -11.48
C GLU A 240 0.21 1.67 -10.11
N ALA A 241 -0.33 2.30 -9.07
CA ALA A 241 0.22 2.20 -7.71
C ALA A 241 0.29 0.76 -7.18
N ARG A 242 -0.71 -0.08 -7.51
CA ARG A 242 -0.69 -1.51 -7.12
C ARG A 242 0.38 -2.27 -7.87
N LEU A 243 0.52 -2.04 -9.17
CA LEU A 243 1.58 -2.66 -9.97
C LEU A 243 2.95 -2.23 -9.45
N ALA A 244 3.18 -0.92 -9.28
CA ALA A 244 4.41 -0.36 -8.74
C ALA A 244 4.76 -0.96 -7.37
N MET A 245 3.78 -1.06 -6.46
CA MET A 245 3.98 -1.69 -5.15
C MET A 245 4.42 -3.15 -5.26
N MET A 246 3.74 -3.95 -6.10
CA MET A 246 4.11 -5.36 -6.29
C MET A 246 5.52 -5.49 -6.87
N ARG A 247 5.84 -4.73 -7.92
CA ARG A 247 7.17 -4.71 -8.55
C ARG A 247 8.25 -4.32 -7.55
N TYR A 248 7.99 -3.27 -6.77
CA TYR A 248 8.93 -2.80 -5.77
C TYR A 248 9.23 -3.89 -4.73
N LEU A 249 8.21 -4.52 -4.15
CA LEU A 249 8.42 -5.64 -3.22
C LEU A 249 9.23 -6.77 -3.84
N LEU A 250 8.88 -7.16 -5.08
CA LEU A 250 9.57 -8.23 -5.81
C LEU A 250 11.05 -7.94 -6.03
N CYS A 251 11.44 -6.68 -6.19
CA CYS A 251 12.82 -6.31 -6.49
C CYS A 251 13.65 -5.95 -5.26
N ASN A 252 13.03 -5.75 -4.09
CA ASN A 252 13.70 -5.21 -2.90
C ASN A 252 13.78 -6.19 -1.71
N ILE A 253 13.42 -7.46 -1.91
CA ILE A 253 13.77 -8.52 -0.96
C ILE A 253 15.16 -9.04 -1.28
N LYS A 254 16.07 -8.94 -0.31
CA LYS A 254 17.49 -9.25 -0.50
C LYS A 254 17.66 -10.70 -0.95
N GLY A 255 18.33 -10.91 -2.08
CA GLY A 255 18.65 -12.25 -2.60
C GLY A 255 17.50 -12.96 -3.33
N PHE A 256 16.32 -12.35 -3.43
CA PHE A 256 15.27 -12.82 -4.31
C PHE A 256 15.46 -12.24 -5.73
N ASP A 257 15.37 -13.09 -6.74
CA ASP A 257 15.49 -12.69 -8.15
C ASP A 257 14.13 -12.84 -8.86
N PRO A 258 13.43 -11.72 -9.12
CA PRO A 258 12.11 -11.75 -9.72
C PRO A 258 12.20 -11.95 -11.24
N LYS A 259 11.32 -12.78 -11.81
CA LYS A 259 11.32 -13.02 -13.26
C LYS A 259 10.50 -11.98 -14.00
N GLY A 260 11.13 -11.29 -14.94
CA GLY A 260 10.43 -10.43 -15.90
C GLY A 260 9.89 -9.13 -15.33
N THR A 261 10.48 -8.59 -14.25
CA THR A 261 10.06 -7.33 -13.65
C THR A 261 11.24 -6.53 -13.09
N THR A 262 11.05 -5.21 -12.98
CA THR A 262 12.02 -4.24 -12.47
C THR A 262 11.33 -3.30 -11.48
N ALA A 263 12.10 -2.70 -10.57
CA ALA A 263 11.60 -1.73 -9.60
C ALA A 263 11.35 -0.34 -10.21
N ASP A 264 11.91 -0.06 -11.38
CA ASP A 264 11.81 1.25 -12.03
C ASP A 264 10.39 1.48 -12.53
N ASP A 265 9.70 2.37 -11.84
CA ASP A 265 8.34 2.79 -12.17
C ASP A 265 8.28 4.32 -12.00
N GLU A 266 7.72 5.03 -12.98
CA GLU A 266 7.68 6.50 -13.00
C GLU A 266 6.90 7.11 -11.83
N VAL A 267 6.08 6.28 -11.17
CA VAL A 267 5.28 6.65 -10.01
C VAL A 267 6.03 6.50 -8.67
N ILE A 268 7.27 6.00 -8.69
CA ILE A 268 8.09 5.78 -7.49
C ILE A 268 9.11 6.92 -7.32
N ILE A 269 9.19 7.45 -6.10
CA ILE A 269 10.20 8.42 -5.68
C ILE A 269 10.90 7.88 -4.43
N LYS A 270 12.23 7.92 -4.41
CA LYS A 270 13.06 7.45 -3.29
C LYS A 270 13.57 8.64 -2.47
N TYR A 271 13.48 8.53 -1.14
CA TYR A 271 14.00 9.49 -0.16
C TYR A 271 15.00 8.80 0.77
N GLU A 272 16.25 9.27 0.78
CA GLU A 272 17.39 8.66 1.49
C GLU A 272 18.37 9.69 2.09
#